data_AF-A0A369BTN5-F1
#
_entry.id   AF-A0A369BTN5-F1
#
_cell.length_a   1.000
_cell.length_b   1.000
_cell.length_c   1.000
_cell.angle_alpha   90.00
_cell.angle_beta   90.00
_cell.angle_gamma   90.00
#
_symmetry.space_group_name_H-M   'P 1'
#
loop_
_entity.id
_entity.type
_entity.pdbx_description
1 polymer ?
#
loop_
_entity_poly.entity_id
_entity_poly.type
_entity_poly.pdbx_seq_one_letter_code
_entity_poly.pdbx_strand_id
1 'polypeptide(L)'
;MPPESVPVRGVRNRTRPGAAREDSIVINQDAFFSLADLEAGGRVTYTPHQPGNGVYLFVIEGSVEAAGERLRRRDALGLEEAGAVEIAADGEARVLAIEVPMG
;
A
#
# COMPACT_ATOMS: atom_id res chain seq x y z
N MET A 1 -19.52 16.62 -0.08
CA MET A 1 -18.33 16.51 0.79
C MET A 1 -17.46 15.40 0.20
N PRO A 2 -16.18 15.64 -0.13
CA PRO A 2 -15.28 14.53 -0.45
C PRO A 2 -15.02 13.70 0.81
N PRO A 3 -14.82 12.38 0.68
CA PRO A 3 -14.48 11.53 1.83
C PRO A 3 -13.15 11.98 2.44
N GLU A 4 -13.12 12.05 3.76
CA GLU A 4 -11.94 12.37 4.57
C GLU A 4 -10.84 11.35 4.26
N SER A 5 -9.67 11.82 3.84
CA SER A 5 -8.54 10.94 3.53
C SER A 5 -8.07 10.26 4.82
N VAL A 6 -8.17 8.93 4.87
CA VAL A 6 -7.58 8.09 5.92
C VAL A 6 -6.08 8.43 6.02
N PRO A 7 -5.53 8.72 7.21
CA PRO A 7 -4.13 9.06 7.36
C PRO A 7 -3.25 7.83 7.06
N VAL A 8 -2.77 7.75 5.82
CA VAL A 8 -1.72 6.80 5.44
C VAL A 8 -0.44 7.23 6.16
N ARG A 9 -0.02 6.44 7.15
CA ARG A 9 1.22 6.70 7.89
C ARG A 9 2.42 6.28 7.03
N GLY A 10 2.73 7.09 6.02
CA GLY A 10 3.87 6.88 5.13
C GLY A 10 5.18 7.04 5.90
N VAL A 11 5.92 5.95 6.07
CA VAL A 11 7.28 6.00 6.62
C VAL A 11 8.24 6.22 5.46
N ARG A 12 8.80 7.42 5.32
CA ARG A 12 9.94 7.67 4.43
C ARG A 12 11.23 7.26 5.14
N ASN A 13 11.86 6.17 4.69
CA ASN A 13 13.19 5.81 5.18
C ASN A 13 14.28 6.60 4.43
N ARG A 14 14.59 7.82 4.87
CA ARG A 14 15.75 8.58 4.38
C ARG A 14 16.93 8.35 5.32
N THR A 15 17.64 7.24 5.18
CA THR A 15 18.85 6.98 5.97
C THR A 15 20.06 7.65 5.33
N ARG A 16 20.71 8.57 6.06
CA ARG A 16 22.15 8.84 5.84
C ARG A 16 22.91 7.56 6.21
N PRO A 17 24.01 7.20 5.52
CA PRO A 17 24.77 6.00 5.86
C PRO A 17 25.35 6.17 7.27
N GLY A 18 24.79 5.46 8.25
CA GLY A 18 25.26 5.50 9.64
C GLY A 18 24.16 5.27 10.66
N ALA A 19 23.71 4.00 10.78
CA ALA A 19 23.27 3.32 12.01
C ALA A 19 22.27 2.19 11.64
N ALA A 20 22.77 1.09 11.09
CA ALA A 20 22.03 -0.16 11.07
C ALA A 20 22.06 -0.76 12.49
N ARG A 21 20.90 -1.18 13.02
CA ARG A 21 20.83 -2.08 14.17
C ARG A 21 20.83 -3.52 13.66
N GLU A 22 21.37 -4.45 14.45
CA GLU A 22 21.65 -5.84 14.05
C GLU A 22 20.43 -6.64 13.56
N ASP A 23 19.20 -6.17 13.83
CA ASP A 23 17.93 -6.77 13.35
C ASP A 23 17.19 -5.93 12.28
N SER A 24 17.88 -5.06 11.55
CA SER A 24 17.25 -4.21 10.51
C SER A 24 17.49 -4.77 9.12
N ILE A 25 16.44 -5.24 8.44
CA ILE A 25 16.52 -5.51 6.99
C ILE A 25 16.74 -4.18 6.27
N VAL A 26 17.92 -4.01 5.67
CA VAL A 26 18.27 -2.86 4.85
C VAL A 26 17.60 -3.01 3.49
N ILE A 27 16.46 -2.34 3.27
CA ILE A 27 15.84 -2.26 1.94
C ILE A 27 16.42 -1.03 1.24
N ASN A 28 17.31 -1.26 0.28
CA ASN A 28 17.80 -0.24 -0.65
C ASN A 28 16.96 -0.31 -1.94
N GLN A 29 15.73 0.19 -1.87
CA GLN A 29 14.84 0.39 -3.02
C GLN A 29 14.10 1.70 -2.79
N ASP A 30 13.87 2.50 -3.83
CA ASP A 30 12.98 3.67 -3.78
C ASP A 30 11.52 3.21 -3.69
N ALA A 31 11.20 2.50 -2.61
CA ALA A 31 9.92 1.86 -2.38
C ALA A 31 9.15 2.55 -1.25
N PHE A 32 7.85 2.74 -1.45
CA PHE A 32 6.96 3.30 -0.44
C PHE A 32 6.06 2.21 0.14
N PHE A 33 5.99 2.15 1.46
CA PHE A 33 5.12 1.25 2.19
C PHE A 33 4.00 2.04 2.84
N SER A 34 2.77 1.66 2.54
CA SER A 34 1.56 2.32 3.03
C SER A 34 0.61 1.28 3.60
N LEU A 35 0.31 1.40 4.89
CA LEU A 35 -0.62 0.52 5.58
C LEU A 35 -1.96 1.25 5.77
N ALA A 36 -3.05 0.56 5.46
CA ALA A 36 -4.40 1.02 5.71
C ALA A 36 -5.17 0.00 6.55
N ASP A 37 -5.78 0.49 7.63
CA ASP A 37 -6.82 -0.20 8.38
C ASP A 37 -8.16 0.36 7.92
N LEU A 38 -9.06 -0.50 7.46
CA LEU A 38 -10.36 -0.16 6.89
C LEU A 38 -11.48 -0.83 7.70
N GLU A 39 -12.46 -0.04 8.10
CA GLU A 39 -13.73 -0.53 8.64
C GLU A 39 -14.60 -1.13 7.52
N ALA A 40 -15.63 -1.89 7.88
CA ALA A 40 -16.56 -2.47 6.91
C ALA A 40 -17.22 -1.39 6.03
N GLY A 41 -17.12 -1.56 4.70
CA GLY A 41 -17.59 -0.57 3.73
C GLY A 41 -16.67 0.64 3.54
N GLY A 42 -15.55 0.71 4.27
CA GLY A 42 -14.54 1.74 4.14
C GLY A 42 -13.86 1.72 2.78
N ARG A 43 -13.43 2.89 2.31
CA ARG A 43 -12.72 3.06 1.04
C ARG A 43 -11.51 3.95 1.22
N VAL A 44 -10.44 3.61 0.52
CA VAL A 44 -9.25 4.46 0.43
C VAL A 44 -8.74 4.45 -1.00
N THR A 45 -8.26 5.60 -1.46
CA THR A 45 -7.56 5.71 -2.74
C THR A 45 -6.08 5.76 -2.46
N TYR A 46 -5.33 4.81 -3.03
CA TYR A 46 -3.88 4.86 -3.04
C TYR A 46 -3.40 5.51 -4.34
N THR A 47 -2.68 6.61 -4.22
CA THR A 47 -2.02 7.27 -5.36
C THR A 47 -0.52 7.06 -5.23
N PRO A 48 0.13 6.41 -6.21
CA PRO A 48 1.59 6.26 -6.20
C PRO A 48 2.30 7.60 -6.11
N HIS A 49 3.39 7.63 -5.35
CA HIS A 49 4.17 8.83 -5.14
C HIS A 49 4.91 9.27 -6.41
N GLN A 50 5.29 8.31 -7.25
CA GLN A 50 5.91 8.59 -8.54
C GLN A 50 5.13 7.92 -9.68
N PRO A 51 4.80 8.68 -10.75
CA PRO A 51 4.22 8.09 -11.96
C PRO A 51 5.14 7.01 -12.55
N GLY A 52 4.55 5.93 -13.07
CA GLY A 52 5.28 4.81 -13.65
C GLY A 52 5.74 3.75 -12.64
N ASN A 53 5.61 4.01 -11.34
CA ASN A 53 5.85 2.98 -10.34
C ASN A 53 4.78 1.90 -10.36
N GLY A 54 5.18 0.68 -10.05
CA GLY A 54 4.27 -0.42 -9.79
C GLY A 54 3.77 -0.38 -8.35
N VAL A 55 2.58 -0.93 -8.11
CA VAL A 55 2.01 -1.09 -6.77
C VAL A 55 1.67 -2.56 -6.53
N TYR A 56 2.17 -3.09 -5.43
CA TYR A 56 1.79 -4.38 -4.92
C TYR A 56 0.88 -4.22 -3.71
N LEU A 57 -0.39 -4.60 -3.86
CA LEU A 57 -1.37 -4.63 -2.78
C LEU A 57 -1.36 -6.01 -2.14
N PHE A 58 -1.21 -6.06 -0.81
CA PHE A 58 -1.24 -7.29 -0.03
C PHE A 58 -2.28 -7.19 1.08
N VAL A 59 -3.23 -8.11 1.11
CA VAL A 59 -4.29 -8.15 2.13
C VAL A 59 -3.78 -8.93 3.33
N ILE A 60 -3.46 -8.23 4.42
CA ILE A 60 -2.97 -8.85 5.66
C ILE A 60 -4.11 -9.56 6.38
N GLU A 61 -5.27 -8.91 6.48
CA GLU A 61 -6.49 -9.44 7.10
C GLU A 61 -7.72 -8.91 6.35
N GLY A 62 -8.83 -9.65 6.45
CA GLY A 62 -10.11 -9.28 5.84
C GLY A 62 -10.20 -9.57 4.34
N SER A 63 -11.02 -8.77 3.64
CA SER A 63 -11.19 -8.82 2.19
C SER A 63 -11.50 -7.45 1.62
N VAL A 64 -10.96 -7.19 0.44
CA VAL A 64 -11.13 -5.93 -0.29
C VAL A 64 -11.38 -6.18 -1.77
N GLU A 65 -11.96 -5.19 -2.44
CA GLU A 65 -12.04 -5.09 -3.88
C GLU A 65 -11.10 -3.98 -4.35
N ALA A 66 -10.24 -4.27 -5.32
CA ALA A 66 -9.32 -3.32 -5.91
C ALA A 66 -9.11 -3.64 -7.40
N ALA A 67 -9.15 -2.62 -8.25
CA ALA A 67 -9.01 -2.77 -9.71
C ALA A 67 -9.93 -3.83 -10.35
N GLY A 68 -11.13 -4.04 -9.79
CA GLY A 68 -12.10 -5.05 -10.25
C GLY A 68 -11.84 -6.47 -9.74
N GLU A 69 -10.77 -6.69 -8.97
CA GLU A 69 -10.43 -7.98 -8.37
C GLU A 69 -10.81 -8.01 -6.89
N ARG A 70 -11.37 -9.15 -6.47
CA ARG A 70 -11.69 -9.41 -5.05
C ARG A 70 -10.55 -10.17 -4.39
N LEU A 71 -9.87 -9.51 -3.48
CA LEU A 71 -8.72 -10.04 -2.74
C LEU A 71 -9.14 -10.41 -1.32
N ARG A 72 -8.72 -11.58 -0.85
CA ARG A 72 -8.95 -12.07 0.51
C ARG A 72 -7.64 -12.09 1.28
N ARG A 73 -7.72 -12.38 2.58
CA ARG A 73 -6.56 -12.56 3.45
C ARG A 73 -5.45 -13.38 2.78
N ARG A 74 -4.24 -12.82 2.75
CA ARG A 74 -3.00 -13.32 2.12
C ARG A 74 -2.98 -13.33 0.59
N ASP A 75 -4.03 -12.85 -0.06
CA ASP A 75 -3.98 -12.58 -1.49
C ASP A 75 -3.20 -11.30 -1.75
N ALA A 76 -2.69 -11.20 -2.98
CA ALA A 76 -1.97 -10.04 -3.43
C ALA A 76 -2.32 -9.70 -4.88
N LEU A 77 -2.17 -8.43 -5.22
CA LEU A 77 -2.37 -7.90 -6.57
C LEU A 77 -1.21 -6.99 -6.93
N GLY A 78 -0.52 -7.32 -8.02
CA GLY A 78 0.47 -6.44 -8.65
C GLY A 78 -0.20 -5.59 -9.73
N LEU A 79 0.06 -4.29 -9.69
CA LEU A 79 -0.40 -3.32 -10.67
C LEU A 79 0.83 -2.65 -11.29
N GLU A 80 0.99 -2.80 -12.60
CA GLU A 80 2.04 -2.16 -13.38
C GLU A 80 1.60 -0.75 -13.79
N GLU A 81 2.54 0.21 -13.84
CA GLU A 81 2.28 1.62 -14.16
C GLU A 81 1.03 2.19 -13.47
N ALA A 82 0.88 1.88 -12.18
CA ALA A 82 -0.37 2.09 -11.49
C ALA A 82 -0.71 3.60 -11.43
N GLY A 83 -1.93 3.93 -11.84
CA GLY A 83 -2.56 5.21 -11.50
C GLY A 83 -3.05 5.21 -10.05
N ALA A 84 -4.03 6.07 -9.76
CA ALA A 84 -4.75 5.98 -8.49
C ALA A 84 -5.58 4.69 -8.45
N VAL A 85 -5.47 3.94 -7.34
CA VAL A 85 -6.16 2.68 -7.13
C VAL A 85 -7.16 2.87 -5.98
N GLU A 86 -8.44 2.68 -6.25
CA GLU A 86 -9.46 2.60 -5.19
C GLU A 86 -9.44 1.20 -4.57
N ILE A 87 -9.42 1.14 -3.25
CA ILE A 87 -9.47 -0.07 -2.44
C ILE A 87 -10.72 0.04 -1.57
N ALA A 88 -11.67 -0.87 -1.76
CA ALA A 88 -12.93 -0.91 -1.02
C ALA A 88 -13.00 -2.16 -0.14
N ALA A 89 -13.28 -2.00 1.14
CA ALA A 89 -13.35 -3.11 2.07
C ALA A 89 -14.77 -3.73 2.11
N ASP A 90 -14.86 -5.04 1.91
CA ASP A 90 -16.13 -5.78 2.07
C ASP A 90 -16.51 -5.96 3.55
N GLY A 91 -15.53 -5.89 4.45
CA GLY A 91 -15.63 -6.01 5.91
C GLY A 91 -14.43 -5.29 6.56
N GLU A 92 -14.15 -5.54 7.83
CA GLU A 92 -12.88 -5.06 8.42
C GLU A 92 -11.69 -5.62 7.63
N ALA A 93 -10.76 -4.77 7.21
CA ALA A 93 -9.63 -5.16 6.38
C ALA A 93 -8.36 -4.40 6.74
N ARG A 94 -7.22 -5.08 6.63
CA ARG A 94 -5.89 -4.48 6.72
C ARG A 94 -5.12 -4.75 5.45
N VAL A 95 -4.72 -3.69 4.75
CA VAL A 95 -4.06 -3.78 3.44
C VAL A 95 -2.73 -3.04 3.48
N LEU A 96 -1.69 -3.66 2.92
CA LEU A 96 -0.39 -3.08 2.70
C LEU A 96 -0.21 -2.79 1.20
N ALA A 97 0.02 -1.55 0.85
CA ALA A 97 0.48 -1.14 -0.47
C ALA A 97 2.01 -0.98 -0.44
N ILE A 98 2.68 -1.62 -1.40
CA ILE A 98 4.12 -1.52 -1.62
C ILE A 98 4.33 -0.95 -3.03
N GLU A 99 4.74 0.30 -3.10
CA GLU A 99 5.10 0.95 -4.34
C GLU A 99 6.57 0.66 -4.66
N VAL A 100 6.87 0.27 -5.89
CA VAL A 100 8.22 -0.12 -6.32
C VAL A 100 8.53 0.51 -7.68
N PRO A 101 9.75 1.04 -7.90
CA PRO A 101 10.15 1.51 -9.22
C PRO A 101 10.21 0.35 -10.21
N MET A 102 9.63 0.53 -11.40
CA MET A 102 9.60 -0.51 -12.43
C MET A 102 10.63 -0.30 -13.56
N GLY A 103 11.34 0.84 -13.54
CA GLY A 103 12.41 1.17 -14.49
C GLY A 103 11.98 2.10 -15.60
#